data_AF-A0A933CAF5-F1
#
_entry.id   AF-A0A933CAF5-F1
#
_cell.length_a   1.000
_cell.length_b   1.000
_cell.length_c   1.000
_cell.angle_alpha   90.00
_cell.angle_beta   90.00
_cell.angle_gamma   90.00
#
_symmetry.space_group_name_H-M   'P 1'
#
loop_
_entity.id
_entity.type
_entity.pdbx_description
1 polymer ?
#
loop_
_entity_poly.entity_id
_entity_poly.type
_entity_poly.pdbx_seq_one_letter_code
_entity_poly.pdbx_strand_id
1 'polypeptide(L)'
;MRSSVGSLRAGCGGFPVARSTYFLALDTVEVGGFAGLPRPETAERWRREAPRGFVVAVVCSRAVTGALLRPTAEVREGWEATLRVARAVQAGFIVLETPPAFYANGDHLRDMYALLRAAERAEAVLVWQPARAWDAALAGKVCRDLRLVRAVDPLVEAPPEGGLNYFRLRGGGEGRKPSRGHRYSDAELKTVLERAGGRPTYAFFLTAEGWRDSRRLAALARPMPKVGPGRVRY
;
A
#
# COMPACT_ATOMS: atom_id res chain seq x y z
N MET A 1 -23.82 -18.65 -0.23
CA MET A 1 -22.43 -18.54 0.24
C MET A 1 -21.53 -18.24 -0.94
N ARG A 2 -21.02 -17.01 -1.08
CA ARG A 2 -20.02 -16.67 -2.11
C ARG A 2 -18.65 -17.04 -1.56
N SER A 3 -17.95 -17.95 -2.22
CA SER A 3 -16.57 -18.32 -1.92
C SER A 3 -15.67 -17.08 -2.05
N SER A 4 -15.29 -16.47 -0.93
CA SER A 4 -14.34 -15.36 -0.92
C SER A 4 -12.92 -15.89 -1.06
N VAL A 5 -12.49 -16.14 -2.29
CA VAL A 5 -11.06 -16.09 -2.61
C VAL A 5 -10.66 -14.63 -2.40
N GLY A 6 -9.90 -14.32 -1.35
CA GLY A 6 -9.45 -12.94 -1.13
C GLY A 6 -8.65 -12.48 -2.34
N SER A 7 -9.11 -11.39 -2.96
CA SER A 7 -8.48 -10.85 -4.15
C SER A 7 -7.17 -10.14 -3.78
N LEU A 8 -6.04 -10.70 -4.18
CA LEU A 8 -4.79 -9.97 -4.21
C LEU A 8 -4.82 -9.00 -5.38
N ARG A 9 -4.57 -7.72 -5.08
CA ARG A 9 -4.43 -6.63 -6.04
C ARG A 9 -2.99 -6.15 -6.05
N ALA A 10 -2.35 -6.20 -7.20
CA ALA A 10 -0.95 -5.78 -7.35
C ALA A 10 -0.88 -4.45 -8.09
N GLY A 11 -0.01 -3.55 -7.64
CA GLY A 11 0.18 -2.23 -8.22
C GLY A 11 1.61 -1.73 -8.10
N CYS A 12 1.85 -0.53 -8.63
CA CYS A 12 3.13 0.16 -8.59
C CYS A 12 3.07 1.40 -7.70
N GLY A 13 4.25 1.89 -7.32
CA GLY A 13 4.44 3.27 -6.86
C GLY A 13 4.39 4.24 -8.06
N GLY A 14 3.21 4.80 -8.33
CA GLY A 14 2.93 5.66 -9.47
C GLY A 14 2.61 4.90 -10.76
N PHE A 15 2.52 5.65 -11.87
CA PHE A 15 2.23 5.11 -13.20
C PHE A 15 3.53 5.02 -14.04
N PRO A 16 4.19 3.85 -14.13
CA PRO A 16 5.43 3.68 -14.90
C PRO A 16 5.19 3.62 -16.42
N VAL A 17 3.93 3.55 -16.85
CA VAL A 17 3.49 3.53 -18.25
C VAL A 17 2.29 4.47 -18.41
N ALA A 18 1.84 4.68 -19.65
CA ALA A 18 0.62 5.44 -19.90
C ALA A 18 -0.56 4.88 -19.09
N ARG A 19 -1.39 5.76 -18.51
CA ARG A 19 -2.48 5.37 -17.60
C ARG A 19 -3.50 4.46 -18.27
N SER A 20 -3.81 4.69 -19.56
CA SER A 20 -4.65 3.79 -20.36
C SER A 20 -4.10 2.36 -20.37
N THR A 21 -2.80 2.19 -20.63
CA THR A 21 -2.12 0.88 -20.56
C THR A 21 -2.12 0.30 -19.14
N TYR A 22 -1.89 1.14 -18.12
CA TYR A 22 -1.85 0.70 -16.73
C TYR A 22 -3.21 0.16 -16.27
N PHE A 23 -4.29 0.89 -16.54
CA PHE A 23 -5.66 0.55 -16.14
C PHE A 23 -6.18 -0.73 -16.80
N LEU A 24 -5.62 -1.14 -17.94
CA LEU A 24 -5.94 -2.42 -18.58
C LEU A 24 -5.29 -3.61 -17.87
N ALA A 25 -4.18 -3.41 -17.17
CA ALA A 25 -3.37 -4.50 -16.62
C ALA A 25 -3.52 -4.68 -15.11
N LEU A 26 -3.69 -3.59 -14.37
CA LEU A 26 -3.68 -3.56 -12.91
C LEU A 26 -4.88 -2.78 -12.38
N ASP A 27 -5.28 -3.08 -11.14
CA ASP A 27 -6.49 -2.55 -10.51
C ASP A 27 -6.20 -1.66 -9.29
N THR A 28 -4.92 -1.40 -9.02
CA THR A 28 -4.49 -0.54 -7.92
C THR A 28 -3.20 0.21 -8.23
N VAL A 29 -3.01 1.38 -7.61
CA VAL A 29 -1.79 2.20 -7.68
C VAL A 29 -1.56 2.96 -6.38
N GLU A 30 -0.31 3.09 -5.95
CA GLU A 30 0.10 3.94 -4.83
C GLU A 30 0.75 5.20 -5.40
N VAL A 31 0.12 6.37 -5.22
CA VAL A 31 0.59 7.66 -5.75
C VAL A 31 1.08 8.56 -4.62
N GLY A 32 1.96 9.49 -4.95
CA GLY A 32 2.63 10.34 -3.96
C GLY A 32 4.05 9.87 -3.67
N GLY A 33 4.45 9.95 -2.40
CA GLY A 33 5.72 9.40 -1.94
C GLY A 33 6.90 10.22 -2.43
N PHE A 34 7.86 9.57 -3.10
CA PHE A 34 9.07 10.26 -3.60
C PHE A 34 8.75 11.35 -4.64
N ALA A 35 7.68 11.17 -5.44
CA ALA A 35 7.26 12.17 -6.43
C ALA A 35 6.51 13.36 -5.81
N GLY A 36 6.20 13.33 -4.51
CA GLY A 36 5.32 14.29 -3.86
C GLY A 36 3.85 14.10 -4.24
N LEU A 37 2.97 14.85 -3.57
CA LEU A 37 1.53 14.79 -3.85
C LEU A 37 1.23 15.34 -5.26
N PRO A 38 0.38 14.66 -6.05
CA PRO A 38 -0.07 15.22 -7.32
C PRO A 38 -0.92 16.47 -7.08
N ARG A 39 -1.02 17.33 -8.10
CA ARG A 39 -1.98 18.43 -8.08
C ARG A 39 -3.42 17.89 -8.02
N PRO A 40 -4.36 18.52 -7.29
CA PRO A 40 -5.75 18.07 -7.21
C PRO A 40 -6.39 17.84 -8.59
N GLU A 41 -6.17 18.73 -9.55
CA GLU A 41 -6.75 18.64 -10.90
C GLU A 41 -6.23 17.40 -11.66
N THR A 42 -4.97 17.02 -11.40
CA THR A 42 -4.37 15.79 -11.94
C THR A 42 -4.99 14.55 -11.29
N ALA A 43 -5.22 14.62 -9.98
CA ALA A 43 -5.84 13.57 -9.19
C ALA A 43 -7.31 13.32 -9.64
N GLU A 44 -8.08 14.39 -9.86
CA GLU A 44 -9.44 14.32 -10.42
C GLU A 44 -9.46 13.72 -11.83
N ARG A 45 -8.50 14.11 -12.67
CA ARG A 45 -8.37 13.51 -14.02
C ARG A 45 -8.12 12.02 -13.92
N TRP A 46 -7.22 11.58 -13.04
CA TRP A 46 -6.99 10.15 -12.81
C TRP A 46 -8.25 9.43 -12.36
N ARG A 47 -9.07 10.05 -11.49
CA ARG A 47 -10.35 9.48 -11.07
C ARG A 47 -11.32 9.28 -12.23
N ARG A 48 -11.43 10.27 -13.12
CA ARG A 48 -12.31 10.19 -14.30
C ARG A 48 -11.86 9.13 -15.30
N GLU A 49 -10.55 8.95 -15.46
CA GLU A 49 -9.98 7.96 -16.39
C GLU A 49 -9.99 6.54 -15.84
N ALA A 50 -9.96 6.37 -14.51
CA ALA A 50 -9.84 5.06 -13.87
C ALA A 50 -11.11 4.20 -14.04
N PRO A 51 -10.96 2.89 -14.32
CA PRO A 51 -12.10 1.99 -14.45
C PRO A 51 -12.81 1.79 -13.11
N ARG A 52 -14.08 1.39 -13.16
CA ARG A 52 -14.86 1.09 -11.95
C ARG A 52 -14.15 0.04 -11.09
N GLY A 53 -14.00 0.33 -9.81
CA GLY A 53 -13.38 -0.58 -8.84
C GLY A 53 -11.85 -0.50 -8.76
N PHE A 54 -11.21 0.36 -9.58
CA PHE A 54 -9.81 0.70 -9.45
C PHE A 54 -9.55 1.45 -8.14
N VAL A 55 -8.49 1.07 -7.42
CA VAL A 55 -8.19 1.61 -6.09
C VAL A 55 -6.92 2.46 -6.14
N VAL A 56 -7.01 3.66 -5.58
CA VAL A 56 -5.86 4.55 -5.44
C VAL A 56 -5.49 4.63 -3.96
N ALA A 57 -4.22 4.40 -3.66
CA ALA A 57 -3.61 4.71 -2.37
C ALA A 57 -2.82 6.02 -2.50
N VAL A 58 -2.99 6.93 -1.54
CA VAL A 58 -2.25 8.20 -1.50
C VAL A 58 -1.22 8.14 -0.38
N VAL A 59 0.06 8.27 -0.71
CA VAL A 59 1.10 8.42 0.29
C VAL A 59 1.05 9.83 0.86
N CYS A 60 0.94 9.92 2.17
CA CYS A 60 0.81 11.16 2.92
C CYS A 60 1.98 12.11 2.65
N SER A 61 1.70 13.42 2.70
CA SER A 61 2.71 14.47 2.55
C SER A 61 3.89 14.27 3.51
N ARG A 62 5.10 14.50 2.99
CA ARG A 62 6.32 14.46 3.82
C ARG A 62 6.36 15.55 4.89
N ALA A 63 5.59 16.63 4.72
CA ALA A 63 5.39 17.64 5.76
C ALA A 63 4.78 17.02 7.04
N VAL A 64 3.96 15.98 6.90
CA VAL A 64 3.32 15.27 8.03
C VAL A 64 4.30 14.28 8.66
N THR A 65 4.79 13.32 7.87
CA THR A 65 5.60 12.21 8.42
C THR A 65 7.05 12.62 8.69
N GLY A 66 7.59 13.57 7.93
CA GLY A 66 8.93 14.14 8.13
C GLY A 66 9.01 15.02 9.38
N ALA A 67 7.92 15.69 9.75
CA ALA A 67 7.81 16.42 11.01
C ALA A 67 7.46 15.52 12.21
N LEU A 68 7.53 14.19 12.04
CA LEU A 68 7.30 13.19 13.08
C LEU A 68 5.89 13.22 13.66
N LEU A 69 4.89 13.61 12.85
CA LEU A 69 3.48 13.71 13.26
C LEU A 69 3.20 14.73 14.37
N ARG A 70 4.15 15.64 14.64
CA ARG A 70 3.99 16.69 15.65
C ARG A 70 2.83 17.62 15.30
N PRO A 71 2.06 18.12 16.28
CA PRO A 71 0.87 18.94 16.04
C PRO A 71 1.20 20.40 15.65
N THR A 72 1.95 20.60 14.56
CA THR A 72 2.35 21.91 14.04
C THR A 72 1.39 22.40 12.95
N ALA A 73 1.47 23.69 12.59
CA ALA A 73 0.73 24.24 11.45
C ALA A 73 1.10 23.54 10.13
N GLU A 74 2.39 23.32 9.91
CA GLU A 74 2.92 22.60 8.74
C GLU A 74 2.33 21.19 8.62
N VAL A 75 2.21 20.44 9.73
CA VAL A 75 1.60 19.11 9.72
C VAL A 75 0.11 19.19 9.40
N ARG A 76 -0.62 20.18 9.92
CA ARG A 76 -2.03 20.38 9.57
C ARG A 76 -2.21 20.70 8.09
N GLU A 77 -1.39 21.59 7.53
CA GLU A 77 -1.41 21.93 6.11
C GLU A 77 -1.05 20.72 5.22
N GLY A 78 -0.03 19.96 5.62
CA GLY A 78 0.36 18.72 4.95
C GLY A 78 -0.73 17.66 4.98
N TRP A 79 -1.46 17.55 6.09
CA TRP A 79 -2.61 16.66 6.21
C TRP A 79 -3.76 17.10 5.30
N GLU A 80 -4.12 18.38 5.30
CA GLU A 80 -5.18 18.90 4.43
C GLU A 80 -4.82 18.78 2.94
N ALA A 81 -3.56 19.01 2.56
CA ALA A 81 -3.10 18.74 1.21
C ALA A 81 -3.26 17.27 0.81
N THR A 82 -2.95 16.35 1.75
CA THR A 82 -3.18 14.91 1.55
C THR A 82 -4.66 14.61 1.37
N LEU A 83 -5.54 15.19 2.21
CA LEU A 83 -6.99 15.00 2.12
C LEU A 83 -7.58 15.54 0.82
N ARG A 84 -7.15 16.71 0.34
CA ARG A 84 -7.58 17.24 -0.95
C ARG A 84 -7.30 16.27 -2.10
N VAL A 85 -6.10 15.70 -2.15
CA VAL A 85 -5.76 14.67 -3.14
C VAL A 85 -6.58 13.41 -2.92
N ALA A 86 -6.66 12.91 -1.68
CA ALA A 86 -7.38 11.69 -1.35
C ALA A 86 -8.88 11.77 -1.74
N ARG A 87 -9.54 12.90 -1.46
CA ARG A 87 -10.92 13.16 -1.88
C ARG A 87 -11.03 13.19 -3.41
N ALA A 88 -10.12 13.87 -4.09
CA ALA A 88 -10.11 13.98 -5.56
C ALA A 88 -10.00 12.61 -6.27
N VAL A 89 -9.21 11.67 -5.73
CA VAL A 89 -9.12 10.30 -6.28
C VAL A 89 -10.10 9.30 -5.67
N GLN A 90 -10.89 9.73 -4.67
CA GLN A 90 -11.67 8.85 -3.80
C GLN A 90 -10.80 7.68 -3.29
N ALA A 91 -9.70 8.03 -2.63
CA ALA A 91 -8.66 7.10 -2.23
C ALA A 91 -9.21 5.98 -1.35
N GLY A 92 -8.81 4.75 -1.62
CA GLY A 92 -9.07 3.63 -0.72
C GLY A 92 -8.16 3.66 0.51
N PHE A 93 -6.97 4.25 0.36
CA PHE A 93 -5.94 4.27 1.40
C PHE A 93 -5.21 5.60 1.48
N ILE A 94 -4.83 5.99 2.70
CA ILE A 94 -3.82 7.02 2.96
C ILE A 94 -2.66 6.36 3.71
N VAL A 95 -1.46 6.43 3.14
CA VAL A 95 -0.26 5.73 3.65
C VAL A 95 0.63 6.70 4.41
N LEU A 96 0.83 6.46 5.70
CA LEU A 96 1.80 7.15 6.54
C LEU A 96 3.07 6.31 6.63
N GLU A 97 4.13 6.77 5.96
CA GLU A 97 5.48 6.20 6.10
C GLU A 97 6.29 7.08 7.05
N THR A 98 6.53 6.57 8.25
CA THR A 98 7.30 7.30 9.27
C THR A 98 8.81 7.02 9.13
N PRO A 99 9.67 8.04 9.25
CA PRO A 99 11.12 7.89 9.08
C PRO A 99 11.77 7.15 10.26
N PRO A 100 13.03 6.70 10.15
CA PRO A 100 13.77 6.08 11.26
C PRO A 100 13.85 6.92 12.55
N ALA A 101 13.84 8.25 12.41
CA ALA A 101 13.79 9.17 13.55
C ALA A 101 12.48 9.08 14.36
N PHE A 102 11.41 8.51 13.78
CA PHE A 102 10.16 8.21 14.49
C PHE A 102 10.26 6.82 15.13
N TYR A 103 10.89 6.74 16.30
CA TYR A 103 10.99 5.52 17.11
C TYR A 103 9.99 5.53 18.26
N ALA A 104 9.78 4.39 18.91
CA ALA A 104 8.86 4.27 20.03
C ALA A 104 9.36 5.07 21.26
N ASN A 105 8.72 6.22 21.51
CA ASN A 105 8.87 6.98 22.75
C ASN A 105 7.53 7.66 23.12
N GLY A 106 7.44 8.19 24.35
CA GLY A 106 6.21 8.77 24.87
C GLY A 106 5.69 9.98 24.07
N ASP A 107 6.59 10.85 23.61
CA ASP A 107 6.23 12.05 22.85
C ASP A 107 5.70 11.70 21.46
N HIS A 108 6.39 10.83 20.72
CA HIS A 108 5.97 10.35 19.40
C HIS A 108 4.61 9.65 19.46
N LEU A 109 4.39 8.82 20.49
CA LEU A 109 3.11 8.14 20.69
C LEU A 109 2.01 9.15 21.02
N ARG A 110 2.24 10.09 21.95
CA ARG A 110 1.27 11.14 22.28
C ARG A 110 0.86 11.92 21.04
N ASP A 111 1.83 12.38 20.26
CA ASP A 111 1.58 13.24 19.09
C ASP A 111 0.87 12.48 17.97
N MET A 112 1.29 11.24 17.68
CA MET A 112 0.62 10.36 16.71
C MET A 112 -0.83 10.08 17.11
N TYR A 113 -1.09 9.80 18.40
CA TYR A 113 -2.45 9.52 18.88
C TYR A 113 -3.32 10.77 18.81
N ALA A 114 -2.79 11.92 19.22
CA ALA A 114 -3.51 13.19 19.14
C ALA A 114 -3.92 13.50 17.68
N LEU A 115 -2.97 13.39 16.75
CA LEU A 115 -3.21 13.64 15.33
C LEU A 115 -4.22 12.65 14.74
N LEU A 116 -3.97 11.34 14.86
CA LEU A 116 -4.73 10.32 14.12
C LEU A 116 -6.09 9.97 14.72
N ARG A 117 -6.35 10.34 15.99
CA ARG A 117 -7.70 10.28 16.59
C ARG A 117 -8.58 11.43 16.11
N ALA A 118 -8.01 12.62 15.93
CA ALA A 118 -8.74 13.80 15.46
C ALA A 118 -8.84 13.88 13.92
N ALA A 119 -7.99 13.14 13.20
CA ALA A 119 -7.88 13.23 11.76
C ALA A 119 -9.16 12.76 11.03
N GLU A 120 -9.69 13.63 10.15
CA GLU A 120 -10.55 13.21 9.05
C GLU A 120 -9.77 12.27 8.12
N ARG A 121 -10.46 11.28 7.55
CA ARG A 121 -9.85 10.22 6.74
C ARG A 121 -10.32 10.18 5.29
N ALA A 122 -11.21 11.09 4.85
CA ALA A 122 -11.79 11.10 3.50
C ALA A 122 -12.31 9.71 3.06
N GLU A 123 -12.97 9.00 3.98
CA GLU A 123 -13.43 7.61 3.82
C GLU A 123 -12.33 6.55 3.57
N ALA A 124 -11.06 6.96 3.51
CA ALA A 124 -9.93 6.08 3.28
C ALA A 124 -9.51 5.32 4.55
N VAL A 125 -8.98 4.12 4.35
CA VAL A 125 -8.31 3.37 5.40
C VAL A 125 -6.90 3.94 5.60
N LEU A 126 -6.55 4.24 6.85
CA LEU A 126 -5.18 4.67 7.16
C LEU A 126 -4.25 3.46 7.23
N VAL A 127 -3.13 3.56 6.54
CA VAL A 127 -2.08 2.55 6.49
C VAL A 127 -0.84 3.15 7.14
N TRP A 128 -0.20 2.44 8.06
CA TRP A 128 1.03 2.87 8.69
C TRP A 128 2.18 1.91 8.37
N GLN A 129 3.23 2.45 7.76
CA GLN A 129 4.52 1.78 7.60
C GLN A 129 5.47 2.30 8.69
N PRO A 130 5.66 1.56 9.79
CA PRO A 130 6.64 1.92 10.81
C PRO A 130 8.07 1.80 10.26
N ALA A 131 9.00 2.50 10.91
CA ALA A 131 10.42 2.23 10.72
C ALA A 131 10.78 0.83 11.27
N ARG A 132 11.85 0.22 10.76
CA ARG A 132 12.25 -1.16 11.11
C ARG A 132 12.57 -1.39 12.59
N ALA A 133 12.83 -0.33 13.37
CA ALA A 133 13.20 -0.42 14.78
C ALA A 133 12.01 -0.61 15.75
N TRP A 134 10.78 -0.68 15.24
CA TRP A 134 9.59 -0.83 16.07
C TRP A 134 9.38 -2.27 16.53
N ASP A 135 9.15 -2.45 17.84
CA ASP A 135 8.67 -3.72 18.38
C ASP A 135 7.30 -4.09 17.76
N ALA A 136 7.16 -5.35 17.38
CA ALA A 136 5.98 -5.83 16.66
C ALA A 136 4.70 -5.79 17.52
N ALA A 137 4.80 -6.09 18.82
CA ALA A 137 3.65 -6.08 19.72
C ALA A 137 3.16 -4.65 19.95
N LEU A 138 4.08 -3.70 20.19
CA LEU A 138 3.75 -2.29 20.32
C LEU A 138 3.18 -1.70 19.03
N ALA A 139 3.80 -1.98 17.88
CA ALA A 139 3.27 -1.53 16.59
C ALA A 139 1.86 -2.09 16.33
N GLY A 140 1.63 -3.36 16.69
CA GLY A 140 0.32 -3.99 16.63
C GLY A 140 -0.72 -3.30 17.53
N LYS A 141 -0.33 -2.92 18.76
CA LYS A 141 -1.19 -2.15 19.67
C LYS A 141 -1.57 -0.79 19.07
N VAL A 142 -0.59 -0.04 18.56
CA VAL A 142 -0.84 1.27 17.92
C VAL A 142 -1.81 1.14 16.75
N CYS A 143 -1.62 0.13 15.90
CA CYS A 143 -2.53 -0.12 14.78
C CYS A 143 -3.96 -0.42 15.24
N ARG A 144 -4.14 -1.22 16.30
CA ARG A 144 -5.49 -1.49 16.86
C ARG A 144 -6.13 -0.23 17.42
N ASP A 145 -5.41 0.49 18.28
CA ASP A 145 -5.93 1.68 18.97
C ASP A 145 -6.33 2.81 18.03
N LEU A 146 -5.62 2.93 16.90
CA LEU A 146 -5.83 3.99 15.91
C LEU A 146 -6.56 3.52 14.65
N ARG A 147 -7.00 2.25 14.61
CA ARG A 147 -7.67 1.62 13.45
C ARG A 147 -6.85 1.80 12.17
N LEU A 148 -5.58 1.37 12.23
CA LEU A 148 -4.62 1.41 11.12
C LEU A 148 -4.39 0.01 10.58
N VAL A 149 -4.13 -0.08 9.28
CA VAL A 149 -3.54 -1.27 8.67
C VAL A 149 -2.02 -1.13 8.70
N ARG A 150 -1.31 -2.14 9.23
CA ARG A 150 0.16 -2.14 9.21
C ARG A 150 0.64 -2.53 7.81
N ALA A 151 1.42 -1.65 7.17
CA ALA A 151 2.14 -2.01 5.97
C ALA A 151 3.45 -2.72 6.30
N VAL A 152 3.76 -3.77 5.54
CA VAL A 152 4.97 -4.59 5.71
C VAL A 152 5.61 -4.93 4.37
N ASP A 153 6.89 -5.29 4.38
CA ASP A 153 7.48 -6.04 3.27
C ASP A 153 7.37 -7.54 3.59
N PRO A 154 6.54 -8.32 2.87
CA PRO A 154 6.27 -9.73 3.18
C PRO A 154 7.48 -10.66 2.97
N LEU A 155 8.56 -10.16 2.34
CA LEU A 155 9.84 -10.89 2.20
C LEU A 155 10.83 -10.57 3.32
N VAL A 156 10.48 -9.65 4.23
CA VAL A 156 11.31 -9.23 5.36
C VAL A 156 10.65 -9.62 6.68
N GLU A 157 9.34 -9.50 6.79
CA GLU A 157 8.60 -9.85 8.00
C GLU A 157 7.26 -10.53 7.68
N ALA A 158 6.75 -11.30 8.64
CA ALA A 158 5.41 -11.86 8.53
C ALA A 158 4.35 -10.73 8.62
N PRO A 159 3.30 -10.75 7.77
CA PRO A 159 2.21 -9.82 7.92
C PRO A 159 1.43 -10.07 9.22
N PRO A 160 0.80 -9.04 9.81
CA PRO A 160 -0.10 -9.24 10.95
C PRO A 160 -1.16 -10.30 10.67
N GLU A 161 -1.62 -10.95 11.73
CA GLU A 161 -2.76 -11.86 11.66
C GLU A 161 -4.07 -11.10 11.45
N GLY A 162 -5.00 -11.73 10.74
CA GLY A 162 -6.34 -11.19 10.48
C GLY A 162 -6.39 -10.01 9.49
N GLY A 163 -7.59 -9.61 9.11
CA GLY A 163 -7.85 -8.40 8.34
C GLY A 163 -7.25 -8.34 6.92
N LEU A 164 -6.98 -7.10 6.49
CA LEU A 164 -6.41 -6.73 5.20
C LEU A 164 -4.88 -6.74 5.25
N ASN A 165 -4.24 -7.32 4.23
CA ASN A 165 -2.81 -7.16 4.00
C ASN A 165 -2.50 -5.92 3.15
N TYR A 166 -1.50 -5.16 3.58
CA TYR A 166 -0.93 -4.06 2.78
C TYR A 166 0.58 -4.27 2.64
N PHE A 167 1.03 -4.72 1.47
CA PHE A 167 2.42 -5.05 1.19
C PHE A 167 3.10 -3.92 0.43
N ARG A 168 4.28 -3.49 0.89
CA ARG A 168 5.12 -2.49 0.22
C ARG A 168 6.49 -3.10 -0.07
N LEU A 169 6.65 -3.53 -1.32
CA LEU A 169 7.80 -4.28 -1.84
C LEU A 169 8.86 -3.31 -2.38
N ARG A 170 9.98 -3.16 -1.66
CA ARG A 170 10.98 -2.09 -1.91
C ARG A 170 12.25 -2.54 -2.64
N GLY A 171 12.26 -3.77 -3.13
CA GLY A 171 13.42 -4.40 -3.77
C GLY A 171 14.47 -4.89 -2.77
N GLY A 172 14.04 -5.31 -1.59
CA GLY A 172 14.87 -5.96 -0.58
C GLY A 172 14.33 -7.35 -0.23
N GLY A 173 14.92 -7.95 0.78
CA GLY A 173 14.52 -9.22 1.39
C GLY A 173 15.23 -9.37 2.73
N GLU A 174 15.00 -10.45 3.45
CA GLU A 174 15.68 -10.69 4.72
C GLU A 174 17.21 -10.53 4.60
N GLY A 175 17.78 -9.67 5.44
CA GLY A 175 19.21 -9.33 5.44
C GLY A 175 19.70 -8.40 4.30
N ARG A 176 18.85 -8.00 3.34
CA ARG A 176 19.26 -7.18 2.18
C ARG A 176 18.76 -5.75 2.27
N LYS A 177 19.62 -4.79 1.89
CA LYS A 177 19.20 -3.38 1.73
C LYS A 177 18.25 -3.26 0.54
N PRO A 178 17.20 -2.41 0.61
CA PRO A 178 16.33 -2.14 -0.53
C PRO A 178 17.11 -1.62 -1.74
N SER A 179 16.87 -2.21 -2.91
CA SER A 179 17.45 -1.80 -4.19
C SER A 179 16.34 -1.40 -5.17
N ARG A 180 16.41 -0.18 -5.70
CA ARG A 180 15.44 0.30 -6.69
C ARG A 180 15.48 -0.50 -8.00
N GLY A 181 16.61 -1.15 -8.32
CA GLY A 181 16.77 -1.97 -9.52
C GLY A 181 16.44 -3.44 -9.31
N HIS A 182 15.96 -3.84 -8.12
CA HIS A 182 15.66 -5.25 -7.84
C HIS A 182 14.57 -5.78 -8.77
N ARG A 183 14.82 -6.99 -9.29
CA ARG A 183 13.88 -7.78 -10.08
C ARG A 183 13.46 -8.98 -9.24
N TYR A 184 12.19 -9.08 -8.93
CA TYR A 184 11.68 -10.19 -8.12
C TYR A 184 11.72 -11.50 -8.91
N SER A 185 12.32 -12.54 -8.33
CA SER A 185 12.29 -13.90 -8.85
C SER A 185 10.90 -14.53 -8.73
N ASP A 186 10.63 -15.60 -9.48
CA ASP A 186 9.37 -16.34 -9.35
C ASP A 186 9.19 -16.93 -7.94
N ALA A 187 10.29 -17.32 -7.29
CA ALA A 187 10.27 -17.82 -5.92
C ALA A 187 9.82 -16.72 -4.94
N GLU A 188 10.39 -15.51 -5.04
CA GLU A 188 9.97 -14.38 -4.21
C GLU A 188 8.49 -14.03 -4.44
N LEU A 189 8.03 -14.01 -5.69
CA LEU A 189 6.61 -13.73 -5.99
C LEU A 189 5.67 -14.80 -5.43
N LYS A 190 6.07 -16.08 -5.44
CA LYS A 190 5.32 -17.16 -4.78
C LYS A 190 5.27 -16.95 -3.27
N THR A 191 6.38 -16.58 -2.64
CA THR A 191 6.40 -16.23 -1.22
C THR A 191 5.44 -15.08 -0.91
N VAL A 192 5.38 -14.03 -1.74
CA VAL A 192 4.41 -12.93 -1.58
C VAL A 192 2.97 -13.46 -1.61
N LEU A 193 2.64 -14.36 -2.54
CA LEU A 193 1.32 -14.96 -2.67
C LEU A 193 0.97 -15.86 -1.47
N GLU A 194 1.93 -16.67 -0.99
CA GLU A 194 1.78 -17.50 0.20
C GLU A 194 1.52 -16.65 1.44
N ARG A 195 2.28 -15.56 1.62
CA ARG A 195 2.09 -14.61 2.73
C ARG A 195 0.76 -13.85 2.66
N ALA A 196 0.23 -13.64 1.46
CA ALA A 196 -1.11 -13.10 1.28
C ALA A 196 -2.17 -14.06 1.88
N GLY A 197 -1.94 -15.37 1.78
CA GLY A 197 -2.74 -16.39 2.46
C GLY A 197 -4.23 -16.38 2.08
N GLY A 198 -4.55 -15.97 0.86
CA GLY A 198 -5.93 -15.83 0.38
C GLY A 198 -6.76 -14.75 1.09
N ARG A 199 -6.13 -13.87 1.89
CA ARG A 199 -6.79 -12.70 2.48
C ARG A 199 -6.86 -11.55 1.47
N PRO A 200 -7.81 -10.61 1.62
CA PRO A 200 -7.75 -9.34 0.90
C PRO A 200 -6.36 -8.73 1.03
N THR A 201 -5.71 -8.45 -0.10
CA THR A 201 -4.31 -8.03 -0.12
C THR A 201 -4.09 -6.96 -1.18
N TYR A 202 -3.44 -5.86 -0.81
CA TYR A 202 -2.89 -4.89 -1.75
C TYR A 202 -1.37 -4.96 -1.70
N ALA A 203 -0.72 -5.20 -2.84
CA ALA A 203 0.73 -5.31 -2.94
C ALA A 203 1.28 -4.25 -3.90
N PHE A 204 2.10 -3.34 -3.37
CA PHE A 204 2.70 -2.26 -4.14
C PHE A 204 4.19 -2.48 -4.33
N PHE A 205 4.61 -2.58 -5.59
CA PHE A 205 6.00 -2.66 -5.99
C PHE A 205 6.58 -1.27 -6.18
N LEU A 206 7.59 -0.93 -5.39
CA LEU A 206 8.21 0.40 -5.33
C LEU A 206 9.60 0.42 -5.99
N THR A 207 9.90 -0.59 -6.83
CA THR A 207 11.12 -0.70 -7.62
C THR A 207 10.90 -0.21 -9.06
N ALA A 208 11.97 0.04 -9.80
CA ALA A 208 11.93 0.41 -11.21
C ALA A 208 11.27 -0.68 -12.09
N GLU A 209 11.33 -1.93 -11.65
CA GLU A 209 10.78 -3.11 -12.32
C GLU A 209 9.34 -3.42 -11.87
N GLY A 210 8.76 -2.54 -11.04
CA GLY A 210 7.45 -2.76 -10.43
C GLY A 210 6.33 -3.00 -11.44
N TRP A 211 6.39 -2.42 -12.64
CA TRP A 211 5.43 -2.71 -13.71
C TRP A 211 5.44 -4.18 -14.14
N ARG A 212 6.64 -4.73 -14.34
CA ARG A 212 6.82 -6.12 -14.75
C ARG A 212 6.39 -7.07 -13.62
N ASP A 213 6.84 -6.78 -12.40
CA ASP A 213 6.68 -7.71 -11.28
C ASP A 213 5.25 -7.67 -10.68
N SER A 214 4.60 -6.52 -10.64
CA SER A 214 3.17 -6.43 -10.26
C SER A 214 2.28 -7.21 -11.22
N ARG A 215 2.53 -7.16 -12.52
CA ARG A 215 1.79 -7.95 -13.51
C ARG A 215 2.03 -9.44 -13.37
N ARG A 216 3.26 -9.86 -13.09
CA ARG A 216 3.58 -11.27 -12.81
C ARG A 216 2.85 -11.76 -11.57
N LEU A 217 2.85 -10.99 -10.48
CA LEU A 217 2.09 -11.33 -9.27
C LEU A 217 0.58 -11.36 -9.52
N ALA A 218 0.04 -10.37 -10.23
CA ALA A 218 -1.38 -10.34 -10.59
C ALA A 218 -1.79 -11.56 -11.44
N ALA A 219 -0.93 -11.99 -12.37
CA ALA A 219 -1.17 -13.20 -13.15
C ALA A 219 -1.15 -14.47 -12.29
N LEU A 220 -0.21 -14.58 -11.33
CA LEU A 220 -0.15 -15.69 -10.38
C LEU A 220 -1.35 -15.74 -9.43
N ALA A 221 -1.90 -14.58 -9.06
CA ALA A 221 -3.04 -14.48 -8.16
C ALA A 221 -4.40 -14.77 -8.82
N ARG A 222 -4.47 -14.76 -10.16
CA ARG A 222 -5.70 -15.12 -10.88
C ARG A 222 -5.92 -16.63 -10.75
N PRO A 223 -7.13 -17.08 -10.36
CA PRO A 223 -7.43 -18.51 -10.36
C PRO A 223 -7.24 -19.05 -11.77
N MET A 224 -6.50 -20.17 -11.89
CA MET A 224 -6.40 -20.88 -13.17
C MET A 224 -7.82 -21.21 -13.64
N PRO A 225 -8.17 -20.98 -14.92
CA PRO A 225 -9.42 -21.49 -15.45
C PRO A 225 -9.44 -23.01 -15.24
N LYS A 226 -10.51 -23.52 -14.62
CA LYS A 226 -10.70 -24.97 -14.49
C LYS A 226 -10.71 -25.54 -15.92
N VAL A 227 -9.68 -26.28 -16.29
CA VAL A 227 -9.71 -27.12 -17.48
C VAL A 227 -10.77 -28.18 -17.19
N GLY A 228 -11.95 -28.04 -17.81
CA GLY A 228 -12.99 -29.05 -17.71
C GLY A 228 -12.45 -30.40 -18.24
N PRO A 229 -12.91 -31.54 -17.71
CA PRO A 229 -12.45 -32.84 -18.19
C PRO A 229 -12.68 -32.90 -19.70
N GLY A 230 -11.60 -33.06 -20.45
CA GLY A 230 -11.66 -33.20 -21.90
C GLY A 230 -12.64 -34.31 -22.24
N ARG A 231 -13.60 -34.03 -23.13
CA ARG A 231 -14.45 -35.06 -23.70
C ARG A 231 -13.56 -36.07 -24.42
N VAL A 232 -13.26 -37.18 -23.77
CA VAL A 232 -12.82 -38.40 -24.45
C VAL A 232 -14.03 -38.85 -25.27
N ARG A 233 -13.93 -38.70 -26.59
CA ARG A 233 -14.86 -39.33 -27.52
C ARG A 233 -14.37 -40.75 -27.72
N TYR A 234 -15.18 -41.72 -27.30
CA TYR A 234 -15.10 -43.10 -27.78
C TYR A 234 -15.73 -43.19 -29.17
#